data_AF-A0A9P7FKL4-F1
#
_entry.id   AF-A0A9P7FKL4-F1
#
_cell.length_a   1.000
_cell.length_b   1.000
_cell.length_c   1.000
_cell.angle_alpha   90.00
_cell.angle_beta   90.00
_cell.angle_gamma   90.00
#
_symmetry.space_group_name_H-M   'P 1'
#
loop_
_entity.id
_entity.type
_entity.pdbx_description
1 polymer ?
#
loop_
_entity_poly.entity_id
_entity_poly.type
_entity_poly.pdbx_seq_one_letter_code
_entity_poly.pdbx_strand_id
1 'polypeptide(L)'
;MVVETDMVFRFVNSTDTNGDTRTFRVYQVIGTAAHEELELYKFSHSMTGSSGGTTTYQRKNMNSLIFETVGQISWSSNIIASAVYFGLEEVSVKDLRKVKNATSHSRRFKSGVGAAYKWKISENRTDLYCIDSQDKYIASWSNHERILRVTPRASAMLDRLVVTCFLNVWFKRLGRW
;
A
#
# COMPACT_ATOMS: atom_id res chain seq x y z
N MET A 1 -20.79 14.01 18.61
CA MET A 1 -19.51 13.52 18.07
C MET A 1 -19.81 12.85 16.74
N VAL A 2 -19.31 13.38 15.62
CA VAL A 2 -19.39 12.68 14.34
C VAL A 2 -18.38 11.53 14.43
N VAL A 3 -18.86 10.29 14.36
CA VAL A 3 -17.97 9.13 14.21
C VAL A 3 -17.44 9.21 12.79
N GLU A 4 -16.20 9.69 12.62
CA GLU A 4 -15.57 9.65 11.30
C GLU A 4 -15.42 8.17 10.90
N THR A 5 -16.04 7.80 9.80
CA THR A 5 -16.03 6.44 9.27
C THR A 5 -14.71 6.15 8.57
N ASP A 6 -14.18 4.95 8.74
CA ASP A 6 -12.99 4.49 8.02
C ASP A 6 -13.12 4.67 6.51
N MET A 7 -12.03 5.12 5.87
CA MET A 7 -11.92 5.16 4.43
C MET A 7 -11.66 3.74 3.90
N VAL A 8 -12.40 3.31 2.88
CA VAL A 8 -12.33 1.95 2.34
C VAL A 8 -11.79 1.98 0.91
N PHE A 9 -10.72 1.22 0.65
CA PHE A 9 -10.03 1.19 -0.63
C PHE A 9 -9.96 -0.24 -1.17
N ARG A 10 -10.49 -0.47 -2.38
CA ARG A 10 -10.43 -1.78 -3.05
C ARG A 10 -9.32 -1.82 -4.07
N PHE A 11 -8.50 -2.87 -4.01
CA PHE A 11 -7.40 -3.10 -4.95
C PHE A 11 -7.89 -4.06 -6.03
N VAL A 12 -7.75 -3.66 -7.29
CA VAL A 12 -8.17 -4.43 -8.46
C VAL A 12 -6.96 -4.61 -9.38
N ASN A 13 -6.48 -5.85 -9.50
CA ASN A 13 -5.39 -6.18 -10.43
C ASN A 13 -5.90 -6.14 -11.87
N SER A 14 -4.98 -5.99 -12.84
CA SER A 14 -5.35 -6.23 -14.25
C SER A 14 -5.91 -7.64 -14.43
N THR A 15 -6.95 -7.74 -15.25
CA THR A 15 -7.54 -9.01 -15.70
C THR A 15 -6.79 -9.63 -16.86
N ASP A 16 -5.76 -8.95 -17.39
CA ASP A 16 -4.93 -9.49 -18.46
C ASP A 16 -4.24 -10.78 -18.01
N THR A 17 -4.28 -11.81 -18.84
CA THR A 17 -3.68 -13.13 -18.54
C THR A 17 -2.17 -13.06 -18.29
N ASN A 18 -1.49 -12.01 -18.77
CA ASN A 18 -0.08 -11.72 -18.53
C ASN A 18 0.13 -10.47 -17.64
N GLY A 19 -0.91 -10.06 -16.90
CA GLY A 19 -0.89 -8.87 -16.06
C GLY A 19 0.09 -9.00 -14.90
N ASP A 20 1.04 -8.07 -14.80
CA ASP A 20 1.93 -7.99 -13.65
C ASP A 20 1.13 -7.56 -12.40
N THR A 21 1.31 -8.26 -11.29
CA THR A 21 0.63 -7.93 -10.01
C THR A 21 1.02 -6.57 -9.43
N ARG A 22 2.08 -5.95 -9.96
CA ARG A 22 2.51 -4.58 -9.67
C ARG A 22 1.79 -3.55 -10.55
N THR A 23 0.91 -4.00 -11.45
CA THR A 23 -0.02 -3.18 -12.24
C THR A 23 -1.44 -3.41 -11.73
N PHE A 24 -2.00 -2.42 -11.05
CA PHE A 24 -3.32 -2.50 -10.43
C PHE A 24 -3.95 -1.11 -10.25
N ARG A 25 -5.24 -1.09 -9.95
CA ARG A 25 -6.03 0.10 -9.64
C ARG A 25 -6.50 0.06 -8.20
N VAL A 26 -6.67 1.23 -7.60
CA VAL A 26 -7.27 1.36 -6.26
C VAL A 26 -8.47 2.28 -6.34
N TYR A 27 -9.62 1.77 -5.89
CA TYR A 27 -10.89 2.48 -5.86
C TYR A 27 -11.25 2.81 -4.41
N GLN A 28 -11.59 4.07 -4.15
CA GLN A 28 -12.23 4.46 -2.90
C GLN A 28 -13.72 4.11 -2.98
N VAL A 29 -14.23 3.38 -2.00
CA VAL A 29 -15.66 3.08 -1.85
C VAL A 29 -16.30 4.26 -1.10
N ILE A 30 -17.22 4.98 -1.75
CA ILE A 30 -17.79 6.25 -1.23
C ILE A 30 -19.16 6.04 -0.57
N GLY A 31 -19.88 4.96 -0.91
CA GLY A 31 -21.22 4.68 -0.40
C GLY A 31 -21.42 3.27 0.15
N THR A 32 -22.62 3.00 0.65
CA THR A 32 -23.08 1.64 1.04
C THR A 32 -23.59 0.83 -0.14
N ALA A 33 -23.82 1.46 -1.29
CA ALA A 33 -24.21 0.81 -2.53
C ALA A 33 -22.99 0.26 -3.26
N ALA A 34 -23.11 -0.95 -3.82
CA ALA A 34 -22.01 -1.75 -4.36
C ALA A 34 -21.22 -1.11 -5.54
N HIS A 35 -21.61 0.07 -6.02
CA HIS A 35 -21.12 0.65 -7.28
C HIS A 35 -20.71 2.13 -7.20
N GLU A 36 -20.77 2.78 -6.02
CA GLU A 36 -20.22 4.13 -5.87
C GLU A 36 -18.75 4.07 -5.49
N GLU A 37 -17.93 3.93 -6.53
CA GLU A 37 -16.48 3.87 -6.43
C GLU A 37 -15.80 4.96 -7.23
N LEU A 38 -14.76 5.51 -6.63
CA LEU A 38 -13.90 6.47 -7.28
C LEU A 38 -12.53 5.84 -7.50
N GLU A 39 -12.12 5.70 -8.75
CA GLU A 39 -10.75 5.33 -9.08
C GLU A 39 -9.80 6.41 -8.58
N LEU A 40 -9.01 6.09 -7.55
CA LEU A 40 -8.15 7.04 -6.84
C LEU A 40 -6.68 6.83 -7.16
N TYR A 41 -6.23 5.58 -7.34
CA TYR A 41 -4.83 5.29 -7.70
C TYR A 41 -4.69 4.38 -8.92
N LYS A 42 -3.62 4.65 -9.68
CA LYS A 42 -3.16 3.83 -10.81
C LYS A 42 -1.71 3.41 -10.59
N PHE A 43 -1.48 2.12 -10.43
CA PHE A 43 -0.14 1.53 -10.42
C PHE A 43 0.12 0.90 -11.79
N SER A 44 1.26 1.21 -12.40
CA SER A 44 1.64 0.75 -13.73
C SER A 44 3.10 0.30 -13.72
N HIS A 45 3.34 -0.99 -13.97
CA HIS A 45 4.69 -1.56 -14.05
C HIS A 45 5.19 -1.66 -15.49
N SER A 46 6.42 -1.22 -15.76
CA SER A 46 6.98 -1.10 -17.12
C SER A 46 7.55 -2.40 -17.71
N MET A 47 7.89 -3.40 -16.89
CA MET A 47 8.53 -4.65 -17.35
C MET A 47 7.80 -5.89 -16.84
N THR A 48 6.75 -6.30 -17.54
CA THR A 48 6.05 -7.56 -17.26
C THR A 48 7.01 -8.75 -17.32
N GLY A 49 6.96 -9.64 -16.32
CA GLY A 49 7.76 -10.87 -16.30
C GLY A 49 9.22 -10.74 -15.83
N SER A 50 9.70 -9.55 -15.49
CA SER A 50 11.04 -9.33 -14.91
C SER A 50 10.95 -8.94 -13.43
N SER A 51 11.91 -9.36 -12.59
CA SER A 51 11.99 -8.90 -11.20
C SER A 51 12.39 -7.43 -11.05
N GLY A 52 12.93 -6.82 -12.10
CA GLY A 52 13.33 -5.40 -12.14
C GLY A 52 12.23 -4.48 -12.68
N GLY A 53 12.64 -3.30 -13.14
CA GLY A 53 11.78 -2.31 -13.78
C GLY A 53 11.23 -1.26 -12.83
N THR A 54 10.29 -0.45 -13.30
CA THR A 54 9.72 0.65 -12.51
C THR A 54 8.22 0.47 -12.41
N THR A 55 7.68 0.60 -11.20
CA THR A 55 6.23 0.77 -11.00
C THR A 55 5.95 2.22 -10.67
N THR A 56 5.38 2.95 -11.60
CA THR A 56 4.90 4.32 -11.35
C THR A 56 3.53 4.23 -10.70
N TYR A 57 3.26 5.10 -9.72
CA TYR A 57 1.93 5.24 -9.15
C TYR A 57 1.43 6.67 -9.24
N GLN A 58 0.21 6.79 -9.72
CA GLN A 58 -0.49 8.05 -9.93
C GLN A 58 -1.68 8.14 -8.98
N ARG A 59 -1.99 9.33 -8.53
CA ARG A 59 -3.18 9.62 -7.72
C ARG A 59 -4.08 10.57 -8.48
N LYS A 60 -5.39 10.34 -8.43
CA LYS A 60 -6.38 11.26 -8.99
C LYS A 60 -6.44 12.53 -8.13
N ASN A 61 -6.19 13.67 -8.75
CA ASN A 61 -6.39 14.96 -8.12
C ASN A 61 -7.90 15.26 -8.11
N MET A 62 -8.46 15.50 -6.92
CA MET A 62 -9.91 15.68 -6.78
C MET A 62 -10.41 17.03 -7.26
N ASN A 63 -9.52 18.02 -7.41
CA ASN A 63 -9.87 19.34 -7.92
C ASN A 63 -9.89 19.35 -9.45
N SER A 64 -8.91 18.72 -10.10
CA SER A 64 -8.80 18.69 -11.57
C SER A 64 -9.38 17.43 -12.22
N LEU A 65 -9.64 16.37 -11.43
CA LEU A 65 -10.05 15.04 -11.87
C LEU A 65 -9.01 14.32 -12.77
N ILE A 66 -7.79 14.84 -12.84
CA ILE A 66 -6.69 14.28 -13.63
C ILE A 66 -5.80 13.40 -12.75
N PHE A 67 -5.22 12.34 -13.32
CA PHE A 67 -4.21 11.53 -12.66
C PHE A 67 -2.84 12.20 -12.73
N GLU A 68 -2.22 12.38 -11.57
CA GLU A 68 -0.90 12.98 -11.42
C GLU A 68 0.07 11.93 -10.86
N THR A 69 1.28 11.89 -11.39
CA THR A 69 2.33 11.04 -10.84
C THR A 69 2.74 11.55 -9.46
N VAL A 70 2.50 10.74 -8.43
CA VAL A 70 2.83 11.07 -7.03
C VAL A 70 4.04 10.29 -6.52
N GLY A 71 4.48 9.28 -7.27
CA GLY A 71 5.70 8.55 -6.95
C GLY A 71 5.95 7.33 -7.83
N GLN A 72 6.99 6.58 -7.47
CA GLN A 72 7.37 5.36 -8.16
C GLN A 72 8.11 4.38 -7.25
N ILE A 73 8.21 3.13 -7.70
CA ILE A 73 9.02 2.08 -7.09
C ILE A 73 10.03 1.63 -8.14
N SER A 74 11.31 1.83 -7.84
CA SER A 74 12.42 1.34 -8.65
C SER A 74 12.81 -0.04 -8.14
N TRP A 75 12.54 -1.07 -8.95
CA TRP A 75 12.78 -2.46 -8.59
C TRP A 75 14.18 -2.90 -9.00
N SER A 76 14.95 -3.37 -8.02
CA SER A 76 16.24 -4.01 -8.24
C SER A 76 16.09 -5.53 -8.32
N SER A 77 17.01 -6.20 -9.00
CA SER A 77 17.15 -7.66 -8.92
C SER A 77 17.34 -8.15 -7.48
N ASN A 78 18.01 -7.34 -6.66
CA ASN A 78 17.93 -7.45 -5.21
C ASN A 78 16.71 -6.66 -4.70
N ILE A 79 15.58 -7.34 -4.59
CA ILE A 79 14.29 -6.75 -4.25
C ILE A 79 14.33 -5.89 -2.96
N ILE A 80 15.14 -6.25 -1.96
CA ILE A 80 15.26 -5.47 -0.70
C ILE A 80 16.00 -4.15 -0.89
N ALA A 81 16.89 -4.08 -1.89
CA ALA A 81 17.59 -2.86 -2.30
C ALA A 81 16.76 -1.96 -3.22
N SER A 82 15.53 -2.35 -3.56
CA SER A 82 14.60 -1.51 -4.31
C SER A 82 14.28 -0.24 -3.52
N ALA A 83 13.99 0.85 -4.24
CA ALA A 83 13.67 2.16 -3.67
C ALA A 83 12.24 2.56 -4.00
N VAL A 84 11.59 3.25 -3.07
CA VAL A 84 10.27 3.85 -3.23
C VAL A 84 10.42 5.36 -3.11
N TYR A 85 9.83 6.08 -4.05
CA TYR A 85 9.84 7.53 -4.13
C TYR A 85 8.46 8.06 -3.79
N PHE A 86 8.33 8.74 -2.65
CA PHE A 86 7.13 9.49 -2.26
C PHE A 86 7.34 10.97 -2.58
N GLY A 87 6.96 11.39 -3.79
CA GLY A 87 7.37 12.69 -4.31
C GLY A 87 8.91 12.78 -4.39
N LEU A 88 9.50 13.68 -3.61
CA LEU A 88 10.96 13.87 -3.53
C LEU A 88 11.64 12.97 -2.48
N GLU A 89 10.87 12.31 -1.62
CA GLU A 89 11.43 11.46 -0.56
C GLU A 89 11.74 10.07 -1.12
N GLU A 90 13.02 9.70 -1.15
CA GLU A 90 13.47 8.34 -1.45
C GLU A 90 13.59 7.50 -0.17
N VAL A 91 12.95 6.33 -0.16
CA VAL A 91 13.02 5.38 0.96
C VAL A 91 13.26 3.97 0.43
N SER A 92 14.23 3.27 1.01
CA SER A 92 14.48 1.88 0.65
C SER A 92 13.31 0.97 1.06
N VAL A 93 13.04 -0.08 0.27
CA VAL A 93 12.06 -1.12 0.63
C VAL A 93 12.44 -1.80 1.95
N LYS A 94 13.75 -1.91 2.25
CA LYS A 94 14.26 -2.38 3.54
C LYS A 94 13.74 -1.53 4.71
N ASP A 95 13.73 -0.21 4.57
CA ASP A 95 13.28 0.71 5.62
C ASP A 95 11.77 0.80 5.73
N LEU A 96 11.04 0.59 4.62
CA LEU A 96 9.57 0.47 4.62
C LEU A 96 9.06 -0.87 5.17
N ARG A 97 9.95 -1.84 5.35
CA ARG A 97 9.64 -3.18 5.86
C ARG A 97 10.60 -3.62 6.96
N LYS A 98 11.10 -2.69 7.76
CA LYS A 98 12.16 -2.96 8.73
C LYS A 98 11.73 -4.01 9.77
N VAL A 99 12.52 -5.07 9.90
CA VAL A 99 12.35 -6.13 10.89
C VAL A 99 13.05 -5.72 12.21
N LYS A 100 12.50 -6.07 13.39
CA LYS A 100 13.20 -5.81 14.68
C LYS A 100 14.45 -6.68 14.83
N ASN A 101 14.25 -7.97 14.60
CA ASN A 101 15.14 -9.09 14.88
C ASN A 101 14.62 -10.30 14.09
N ALA A 102 15.41 -11.38 14.01
CA ALA A 102 15.09 -12.54 13.17
C ALA A 102 13.72 -13.19 13.45
N THR A 103 13.21 -13.08 14.68
CA THR A 103 11.93 -13.67 15.11
C THR A 103 10.74 -12.72 14.99
N SER A 104 10.93 -11.48 14.53
CA SER A 104 9.87 -10.48 14.47
C SER A 104 8.88 -10.73 13.33
N HIS A 105 7.62 -10.93 13.69
CA HIS A 105 6.49 -11.03 12.75
C HIS A 105 5.90 -9.69 12.30
N SER A 106 6.56 -8.56 12.61
CA SER A 106 6.12 -7.22 12.18
C SER A 106 7.08 -6.56 11.19
N ARG A 107 6.55 -5.72 10.29
CA ARG A 107 7.30 -4.92 9.32
C ARG A 107 7.09 -3.44 9.60
N ARG A 108 8.15 -2.75 10.03
CA ARG A 108 8.09 -1.34 10.47
C ARG A 108 8.43 -0.38 9.34
N PHE A 109 7.84 0.81 9.43
CA PHE A 109 8.20 1.95 8.60
C PHE A 109 8.02 3.25 9.39
N LYS A 110 8.59 4.34 8.89
CA LYS A 110 8.37 5.69 9.41
C LYS A 110 7.54 6.50 8.42
N SER A 111 6.82 7.52 8.89
CA SER A 111 6.15 8.51 8.05
C SER A 111 6.26 9.90 8.67
N GLY A 112 6.52 10.92 7.85
CA GLY A 112 6.67 12.31 8.31
C GLY A 112 7.85 12.50 9.27
N VAL A 113 7.67 13.37 10.27
CA VAL A 113 8.68 13.70 11.31
C VAL A 113 8.85 12.57 12.32
N GLY A 114 9.31 11.41 11.87
CA GLY A 114 9.76 10.31 12.72
C GLY A 114 8.67 9.41 13.34
N ALA A 115 7.38 9.64 13.05
CA ALA A 115 6.30 8.76 13.52
C ALA A 115 6.49 7.34 12.97
N ALA A 116 6.36 6.34 13.84
CA ALA A 116 6.67 4.95 13.52
C ALA A 116 5.41 4.08 13.51
N TYR A 117 5.34 3.19 12.53
CA TYR A 117 4.21 2.31 12.28
C TYR A 117 4.70 0.89 12.01
N LYS A 118 3.81 -0.09 12.14
CA LYS A 118 4.14 -1.49 11.84
C LYS A 118 2.95 -2.25 11.27
N TRP A 119 3.20 -2.98 10.19
CA TRP A 119 2.30 -3.99 9.64
C TRP A 119 2.52 -5.33 10.35
N LYS A 120 1.44 -6.03 10.67
CA LYS A 120 1.41 -7.34 11.31
C LYS A 120 0.46 -8.26 10.55
N ILE A 121 0.77 -9.57 10.57
CA ILE A 121 -0.15 -10.59 10.09
C ILE A 121 -1.23 -10.79 11.17
N SER A 122 -2.50 -10.85 10.75
CA SER A 122 -3.64 -11.17 11.60
C SER A 122 -3.66 -12.66 11.98
N GLU A 123 -4.52 -13.03 12.94
CA GLU A 123 -4.62 -14.41 13.45
C GLU A 123 -4.96 -15.43 12.35
N ASN A 124 -5.73 -15.01 11.34
CA ASN A 124 -6.08 -15.84 10.18
C ASN A 124 -4.92 -16.09 9.21
N ARG A 125 -3.71 -15.55 9.49
CA ARG A 125 -2.48 -15.69 8.69
C ARG A 125 -2.53 -15.13 7.27
N THR A 126 -3.67 -14.62 6.82
CA THR A 126 -3.86 -14.05 5.48
C THR A 126 -3.89 -12.54 5.50
N ASP A 127 -4.62 -11.98 6.46
CA ASP A 127 -4.92 -10.56 6.56
C ASP A 127 -3.81 -9.83 7.27
N LEU A 128 -3.77 -8.52 7.07
CA LEU A 128 -2.81 -7.64 7.71
C LEU A 128 -3.52 -6.55 8.51
N TYR A 129 -2.84 -6.05 9.52
CA TYR A 129 -3.24 -4.83 10.19
C TYR A 129 -2.02 -3.94 10.45
N CYS A 130 -2.27 -2.63 10.46
CA CYS A 130 -1.27 -1.61 10.68
C CYS A 130 -1.62 -0.84 11.95
N ILE A 131 -0.62 -0.65 12.80
CA ILE A 131 -0.73 0.06 14.08
C ILE A 131 0.40 1.08 14.22
N ASP A 132 0.13 2.14 14.98
CA ASP A 132 1.12 3.15 15.34
C ASP A 132 2.01 2.73 16.53
N SER A 133 2.88 3.64 16.98
CA SER A 133 3.77 3.41 18.12
C SER A 133 3.03 3.26 19.46
N GLN A 134 1.77 3.67 19.53
CA GLN A 134 0.89 3.51 20.69
C GLN A 134 -0.02 2.26 20.56
N ASP A 135 0.29 1.36 19.62
CA ASP A 135 -0.47 0.16 19.30
C ASP A 135 -1.93 0.42 18.88
N LYS A 136 -2.26 1.64 18.45
CA LYS A 136 -3.59 1.96 17.95
C LYS A 136 -3.70 1.63 16.46
N TYR A 137 -4.82 1.04 16.05
CA TYR A 137 -5.10 0.72 14.65
C TYR A 137 -5.13 1.97 13.78
N ILE A 138 -4.48 1.88 12.62
CA ILE A 138 -4.49 2.94 11.59
C ILE A 138 -4.98 2.41 10.25
N ALA A 139 -4.82 1.11 9.98
CA ALA A 139 -5.33 0.45 8.78
C ALA A 139 -5.47 -1.06 8.95
N SER A 140 -6.27 -1.71 8.11
CA SER A 140 -6.38 -3.15 7.98
C SER A 140 -6.51 -3.58 6.52
N TRP A 141 -6.01 -4.76 6.19
CA TRP A 141 -6.08 -5.36 4.87
C TRP A 141 -6.78 -6.71 4.93
N SER A 142 -7.89 -6.83 4.19
CA SER A 142 -8.61 -8.07 3.93
C SER A 142 -8.07 -8.71 2.65
N ASN A 143 -7.41 -9.86 2.78
CA ASN A 143 -6.82 -10.53 1.62
C ASN A 143 -7.87 -11.12 0.68
N HIS A 144 -8.98 -11.62 1.24
CA HIS A 144 -10.09 -12.18 0.47
C HIS A 144 -10.80 -11.08 -0.34
N GLU A 145 -11.19 -9.98 0.32
CA GLU A 145 -11.95 -8.91 -0.32
C GLU A 145 -11.07 -7.94 -1.13
N ARG A 146 -9.75 -8.03 -0.98
CA ARG A 146 -8.77 -7.07 -1.53
C ARG A 146 -9.05 -5.63 -1.09
N ILE A 147 -9.43 -5.48 0.18
CA ILE A 147 -9.82 -4.20 0.77
C ILE A 147 -8.77 -3.73 1.78
N LEU A 148 -8.30 -2.51 1.62
CA LEU A 148 -7.58 -1.72 2.62
C LEU A 148 -8.56 -0.76 3.29
N ARG A 149 -8.77 -0.90 4.60
CA ARG A 149 -9.49 0.07 5.43
C ARG A 149 -8.49 0.97 6.14
N VAL A 150 -8.71 2.27 6.16
CA VAL A 150 -7.80 3.26 6.76
C VAL A 150 -8.59 4.18 7.68
N THR A 151 -8.09 4.33 8.90
CA THR A 151 -8.72 5.24 9.87
C THR A 151 -8.60 6.70 9.40
N PRO A 152 -9.59 7.57 9.67
CA PRO A 152 -9.58 8.97 9.22
C PRO A 152 -8.34 9.77 9.63
N ARG A 153 -7.85 9.52 10.86
CA ARG A 153 -6.62 10.14 11.40
C ARG A 153 -5.35 9.84 10.61
N ALA A 154 -5.37 8.84 9.74
CA ALA A 154 -4.25 8.45 8.89
C ALA A 154 -4.39 8.92 7.43
N SER A 155 -5.38 9.74 7.11
CA SER A 155 -5.61 10.32 5.77
C SER A 155 -4.39 11.05 5.22
N ALA A 156 -3.67 11.81 6.06
CA ALA A 156 -2.47 12.54 5.65
C ALA A 156 -1.30 11.67 5.17
N MET A 157 -1.32 10.35 5.46
CA MET A 157 -0.29 9.40 5.02
C MET A 157 -0.85 8.32 4.07
N LEU A 158 -1.99 8.59 3.43
CA LEU A 158 -2.70 7.62 2.61
C LEU A 158 -1.80 6.98 1.54
N ASP A 159 -1.01 7.78 0.82
CA ASP A 159 -0.08 7.26 -0.21
C ASP A 159 0.88 6.23 0.39
N ARG A 160 1.41 6.51 1.58
CA ARG A 160 2.34 5.62 2.29
C ARG A 160 1.63 4.35 2.76
N LEU A 161 0.37 4.41 3.18
CA LEU A 161 -0.40 3.23 3.55
C LEU A 161 -0.76 2.36 2.35
N VAL A 162 -1.19 2.96 1.23
CA VAL A 162 -1.49 2.22 0.00
C VAL A 162 -0.24 1.50 -0.50
N VAL A 163 0.89 2.21 -0.61
CA VAL A 163 2.15 1.63 -1.10
C VAL A 163 2.70 0.57 -0.13
N THR A 164 2.73 0.84 1.19
CA THR A 164 3.24 -0.16 2.14
C THR A 164 2.32 -1.37 2.27
N CYS A 165 1.00 -1.20 2.17
CA CYS A 165 0.05 -2.33 2.09
C CYS A 165 0.35 -3.20 0.87
N PHE A 166 0.47 -2.58 -0.31
CA PHE A 166 0.86 -3.27 -1.54
C PHE A 166 2.18 -4.04 -1.39
N LEU A 167 3.24 -3.40 -0.88
CA LEU A 167 4.52 -4.07 -0.66
C LEU A 167 4.36 -5.28 0.27
N ASN A 168 3.64 -5.12 1.40
CA ASN A 168 3.37 -6.19 2.37
C ASN A 168 2.64 -7.38 1.75
N VAL A 169 1.60 -7.13 0.97
CA VAL A 169 0.88 -8.17 0.23
C VAL A 169 1.77 -8.84 -0.81
N TRP A 170 2.52 -8.06 -1.60
CA TRP A 170 3.36 -8.58 -2.69
C TRP A 170 4.48 -9.49 -2.17
N PHE A 171 5.26 -9.05 -1.17
CA PHE A 171 6.28 -9.90 -0.54
C PHE A 171 5.71 -11.14 0.14
N LYS A 172 4.52 -11.03 0.76
CA LYS A 172 3.85 -12.18 1.37
C LYS A 172 3.51 -13.24 0.31
N ARG A 173 3.08 -12.83 -0.88
CA ARG A 173 2.85 -13.75 -2.02
C ARG A 173 4.13 -14.45 -2.48
N LEU A 174 5.29 -13.80 -2.32
CA LEU A 174 6.60 -14.39 -2.60
C LEU A 174 7.15 -15.28 -1.46
N GLY A 175 6.39 -15.50 -0.38
CA GLY A 175 6.87 -16.23 0.79
C GLY A 175 7.92 -15.49 1.61
N ARG A 176 8.06 -14.17 1.41
CA ARG A 176 9.09 -13.33 2.02
C ARG A 176 8.46 -12.31 2.96
N TRP A 177 7.60 -12.77 3.89
CA TRP A 177 7.07 -11.87 4.91
C TRP A 177 8.22 -11.12 5.54
#